data_AF-A0A2L2Z2S8-F1
#
_entry.id   AF-A0A2L2Z2S8-F1
#
_cell.length_a   1.000
_cell.length_b   1.000
_cell.length_c   1.000
_cell.angle_alpha   90.00
_cell.angle_beta   90.00
_cell.angle_gamma   90.00
#
_symmetry.space_group_name_H-M   'P 1'
#
loop_
_entity.id
_entity.type
_entity.pdbx_description
1 polymer ?
#
loop_
_entity_poly.entity_id
_entity_poly.type
_entity_poly.pdbx_seq_one_letter_code
_entity_poly.pdbx_strand_id
1 'polypeptide(L)'
;RQSWIIAKDGSTLVYKLDSEGVPQNPMGRTGLRGRGALPRWGPNHYIHIILTRFQKAREAFLSTKGLEFVVLWTEKRYHLSIPGGFVSGEHRYEVIRSMFKNQFIGNIVWTESSAVIKFFRDCIIPPPPKVELAESNESFPSIADSEENLKITHEVVYKG
;
A
#
# COMPACT_ATOMS: atom_id res chain seq x y z
N ARG A 1 -18.11 -14.72 17.12
CA ARG A 1 -17.56 -13.96 15.96
C ARG A 1 -16.35 -14.72 15.45
N GLN A 2 -16.12 -14.76 14.15
CA GLN A 2 -15.12 -15.66 13.57
C GLN A 2 -13.75 -14.97 13.48
N SER A 3 -12.70 -15.67 13.92
CA SER A 3 -11.31 -15.25 13.68
C SER A 3 -10.94 -15.46 12.21
N TRP A 4 -9.96 -14.75 11.69
CA TRP A 4 -9.34 -15.05 10.39
C TRP A 4 -8.04 -15.82 10.56
N ILE A 5 -7.63 -16.05 11.81
CA ILE A 5 -6.48 -16.88 12.14
C ILE A 5 -6.86 -18.32 11.84
N ILE A 6 -6.06 -18.97 11.01
CA ILE A 6 -6.21 -20.38 10.66
C ILE A 6 -5.24 -21.19 11.51
N ALA A 7 -5.73 -22.24 12.16
CA ALA A 7 -4.91 -23.17 12.94
C ALA A 7 -4.13 -24.12 12.02
N LYS A 8 -3.22 -24.92 12.60
CA LYS A 8 -2.36 -25.85 11.83
C LYS A 8 -3.15 -26.88 11.02
N ASP A 9 -4.36 -27.20 11.45
CA ASP A 9 -5.27 -28.16 10.82
C ASP A 9 -6.18 -27.52 9.74
N GLY A 10 -6.01 -26.23 9.44
CA GLY A 10 -6.85 -25.51 8.47
C GLY A 10 -8.17 -25.00 9.05
N SER A 11 -8.50 -25.34 10.30
CA SER A 11 -9.70 -24.82 10.95
C SER A 11 -9.54 -23.35 11.34
N THR A 12 -10.65 -22.63 11.42
CA THR A 12 -10.60 -21.27 12.00
C THR A 12 -10.35 -21.34 13.49
N LEU A 13 -9.40 -20.56 13.98
CA LEU A 13 -9.09 -20.46 15.40
C LEU A 13 -10.35 -20.09 16.21
N VAL A 14 -10.66 -20.94 17.19
CA VAL A 14 -11.73 -20.74 18.16
C VAL A 14 -11.11 -20.25 19.47
N TYR A 15 -11.54 -19.07 19.92
CA TYR A 15 -11.15 -18.53 21.22
C TYR A 15 -12.16 -18.96 22.29
N LYS A 16 -11.66 -19.20 23.51
CA LYS A 16 -12.51 -19.54 24.66
C LYS A 16 -13.17 -18.28 25.21
N LEU A 17 -14.30 -18.45 25.86
CA LEU A 17 -14.94 -17.40 26.66
C LEU A 17 -14.67 -17.67 28.14
N ASP A 18 -14.49 -16.62 28.93
CA ASP A 18 -14.47 -16.73 30.39
C ASP A 18 -15.88 -16.92 30.97
N SER A 19 -15.98 -17.04 32.30
CA SER A 19 -17.25 -17.20 33.02
C SER A 19 -18.22 -16.02 32.85
N GLU A 20 -17.73 -14.87 32.39
CA GLU A 20 -18.53 -13.67 32.10
C GLU A 20 -18.84 -13.53 30.60
N GLY A 21 -18.48 -14.53 29.79
CA GLY A 21 -18.70 -14.52 28.34
C GLY A 21 -17.70 -13.65 27.57
N VAL A 22 -16.61 -13.21 28.20
CA VAL A 22 -15.59 -12.36 27.57
C VAL A 22 -14.57 -13.22 26.82
N PRO A 23 -14.21 -12.87 25.57
CA PRO A 23 -13.18 -13.58 24.82
C PRO A 23 -11.83 -13.60 25.53
N GLN A 24 -11.29 -14.80 25.74
CA GLN A 24 -9.94 -15.00 26.25
C GLN A 24 -8.93 -14.94 25.10
N ASN A 25 -7.78 -14.31 25.33
CA ASN A 25 -6.70 -14.29 24.35
C ASN A 25 -6.21 -15.72 24.09
N PRO A 26 -6.31 -16.25 22.84
CA PRO A 26 -5.86 -17.60 22.53
C PRO A 26 -4.35 -17.80 22.75
N MET A 27 -3.55 -16.73 22.78
CA MET A 27 -2.12 -16.77 23.06
C MET A 27 -1.78 -16.65 24.56
N GLY A 28 -2.78 -16.70 25.45
CA GLY A 28 -2.59 -16.67 26.89
C GLY A 28 -2.69 -15.28 27.53
N ARG A 29 -2.42 -15.22 28.84
CA ARG A 29 -2.57 -14.01 29.66
C ARG A 29 -1.55 -12.94 29.26
N THR A 30 -2.00 -11.70 29.10
CA THR A 30 -1.15 -10.52 28.80
C THR A 30 -0.88 -9.64 30.01
N GLY A 31 -1.41 -9.98 31.19
CA GLY A 31 -1.33 -9.16 32.40
C GLY A 31 -2.37 -8.04 32.49
N LEU A 32 -3.19 -7.83 31.46
CA LEU A 32 -4.25 -6.82 31.42
C LEU A 32 -5.61 -7.47 31.14
N ARG A 33 -6.67 -6.94 31.76
CA ARG A 33 -8.08 -7.29 31.47
C ARG A 33 -8.76 -6.13 30.76
N GLY A 34 -9.78 -6.42 29.97
CA GLY A 34 -10.49 -5.40 29.19
C GLY A 34 -10.12 -5.46 27.73
N ARG A 35 -10.79 -4.60 26.96
CA ARG A 35 -10.56 -4.42 25.52
C ARG A 35 -9.49 -3.36 25.21
N GLY A 36 -9.17 -2.51 26.19
CA GLY A 36 -8.30 -1.35 25.99
C GLY A 36 -8.81 -0.45 24.87
N ALA A 37 -7.90 0.03 24.03
CA ALA A 37 -8.20 0.88 22.88
C ALA A 37 -8.66 0.12 21.62
N LEU A 38 -8.79 -1.21 21.67
CA LEU A 38 -9.19 -1.99 20.50
C LEU A 38 -10.67 -1.77 20.15
N PRO A 39 -11.03 -1.75 18.85
CA PRO A 39 -12.42 -1.52 18.44
C PRO A 39 -13.42 -2.53 18.99
N ARG A 40 -13.03 -3.80 19.18
CA ARG A 40 -13.94 -4.91 19.52
C ARG A 40 -13.36 -5.91 20.51
N TRP A 41 -14.24 -6.62 21.20
CA TRP A 41 -13.86 -7.74 22.07
C TRP A 41 -13.50 -8.95 21.21
N GLY A 42 -12.46 -9.69 21.61
CA GLY A 42 -11.94 -10.83 20.83
C GLY A 42 -11.13 -10.37 19.61
N PRO A 43 -11.24 -11.08 18.46
CA PRO A 43 -10.44 -10.77 17.28
C PRO A 43 -10.68 -9.37 16.68
N ASN A 44 -9.58 -8.65 16.42
CA ASN A 44 -9.59 -7.34 15.76
C ASN A 44 -8.81 -7.42 14.44
N HIS A 45 -9.51 -7.76 13.36
CA HIS A 45 -8.91 -7.91 12.04
C HIS A 45 -8.45 -6.57 11.46
N TYR A 46 -7.23 -6.57 10.93
CA TYR A 46 -6.57 -5.44 10.29
C TYR A 46 -6.05 -5.90 8.93
N ILE A 47 -6.22 -5.08 7.90
CA ILE A 47 -5.70 -5.38 6.55
C ILE A 47 -4.62 -4.34 6.22
N HIS A 48 -3.51 -4.83 5.68
CA HIS A 48 -2.51 -4.01 5.00
C HIS A 48 -2.54 -4.33 3.50
N ILE A 49 -2.32 -3.31 2.68
CA ILE A 49 -2.04 -3.49 1.25
C ILE A 49 -0.63 -3.00 0.94
N ILE A 50 0.16 -3.85 0.28
CA ILE A 50 1.51 -3.51 -0.16
C ILE A 50 1.48 -3.41 -1.68
N LEU A 51 1.50 -2.17 -2.18
CA LEU A 51 1.58 -1.90 -3.62
C LEU A 51 3.05 -1.77 -3.98
N THR A 52 3.55 -2.66 -4.83
CA THR A 52 4.97 -2.71 -5.22
C THR A 52 5.16 -2.54 -6.72
N ARG A 53 6.33 -2.04 -7.13
CA ARG A 53 6.82 -2.10 -8.51
C ARG A 53 8.34 -2.20 -8.53
N PHE A 54 8.89 -2.81 -9.57
CA PHE A 54 10.33 -2.76 -9.79
C PHE A 54 10.73 -1.38 -10.33
N GLN A 55 11.84 -0.86 -9.81
CA GLN A 55 12.45 0.35 -10.33
C GLN A 55 12.86 0.13 -11.78
N LYS A 56 12.45 1.04 -12.67
CA LYS A 56 13.02 1.12 -14.02
C LYS A 56 14.41 1.72 -13.85
N ALA A 57 15.45 1.04 -14.32
CA ALA A 57 16.85 1.44 -14.13
C ALA A 57 17.02 2.95 -14.31
N ARG A 58 17.21 3.66 -13.19
CA ARG A 58 17.47 5.09 -13.19
C ARG A 58 18.95 5.19 -12.91
N GLU A 59 19.70 5.30 -14.00
CA GLU A 59 21.16 5.24 -14.08
C GLU A 59 21.78 3.86 -13.78
N ALA A 60 22.69 3.46 -14.66
CA ALA A 60 23.32 2.13 -14.74
C ALA A 60 24.34 1.85 -13.61
N PHE A 61 24.27 2.53 -12.47
CA PHE A 61 25.35 2.52 -11.49
C PHE A 61 25.22 1.41 -10.42
N LEU A 62 24.02 0.85 -10.23
CA LEU A 62 23.79 -0.28 -9.34
C LEU A 62 23.24 -1.46 -10.17
N SER A 63 23.95 -2.57 -10.18
CA SER A 63 23.65 -3.79 -10.95
C SER A 63 22.38 -4.52 -10.51
N THR A 64 21.62 -3.98 -9.55
CA THR A 64 20.41 -4.59 -8.98
C THR A 64 19.19 -3.69 -9.17
N LYS A 65 18.10 -4.24 -9.71
CA LYS A 65 16.80 -3.55 -9.79
C LYS A 65 16.24 -3.34 -8.38
N GLY A 66 16.06 -2.09 -7.96
CA GLY A 66 15.38 -1.75 -6.70
C GLY A 66 13.88 -2.12 -6.70
N LEU A 67 13.31 -2.33 -5.51
CA LEU A 67 11.87 -2.50 -5.31
C LEU A 67 11.29 -1.23 -4.69
N GLU A 68 10.29 -0.64 -5.33
CA GLU A 68 9.57 0.53 -4.84
C GLU A 68 8.20 0.09 -4.30
N PHE A 69 7.70 0.75 -3.25
CA PHE A 69 6.37 0.50 -2.72
C PHE A 69 5.72 1.76 -2.14
N VAL A 70 4.39 1.74 -2.07
CA VAL A 70 3.60 2.87 -1.56
C VAL A 70 3.58 2.88 -0.03
N VAL A 71 3.85 4.05 0.54
CA VAL A 71 3.76 4.33 1.98
C VAL A 71 2.84 5.52 2.24
N LEU A 72 2.21 5.54 3.41
CA LEU A 72 1.48 6.68 3.93
C LEU A 72 2.36 7.44 4.92
N TRP A 73 2.41 8.76 4.75
CA TRP A 73 2.99 9.67 5.72
C TRP A 73 1.88 10.23 6.62
N THR A 74 2.07 10.17 7.95
CA THR A 74 1.13 10.75 8.92
C THR A 74 1.79 11.91 9.65
N GLU A 75 1.33 13.13 9.39
CA GLU A 75 1.89 14.35 10.01
C GLU A 75 1.68 14.38 11.52
N LYS A 76 0.53 13.91 12.01
CA LYS A 76 0.22 13.91 13.46
C LYS A 76 1.21 13.10 14.31
N ARG A 77 1.87 12.12 13.71
CA ARG A 77 2.76 11.18 14.42
C ARG A 77 4.16 11.10 13.81
N TYR A 78 4.42 11.87 12.75
CA TYR A 78 5.69 11.93 12.02
C TYR A 78 6.27 10.54 11.69
N HIS A 79 5.43 9.62 11.25
CA HIS A 79 5.84 8.26 10.91
C HIS A 79 5.35 7.82 9.53
N LEU A 80 6.11 6.90 8.94
CA LEU A 80 5.71 6.15 7.75
C LEU A 80 4.94 4.89 8.14
N SER A 81 3.91 4.57 7.39
CA SER A 81 3.14 3.34 7.58
C SER A 81 2.68 2.78 6.24
N ILE A 82 2.45 1.46 6.19
CA ILE A 82 1.85 0.81 5.02
C ILE A 82 0.33 1.13 5.02
N PRO A 83 -0.28 1.43 3.86
CA PRO A 83 -1.72 1.63 3.77
C PRO A 83 -2.47 0.43 4.35
N GLY A 84 -3.39 0.68 5.26
CA GLY A 84 -4.11 -0.37 5.96
C GLY A 84 -4.97 0.15 7.10
N GLY A 85 -5.93 -0.65 7.54
CA GLY A 85 -6.85 -0.26 8.60
C GLY A 85 -7.62 -1.43 9.21
N PHE A 86 -8.34 -1.12 10.28
CA PHE A 86 -9.26 -2.07 10.94
C PHE A 86 -10.46 -2.35 10.05
N VAL A 87 -10.83 -3.63 9.97
CA VAL A 87 -11.99 -4.05 9.19
C VAL A 87 -13.25 -3.89 10.03
N SER A 88 -14.24 -3.16 9.53
CA SER A 88 -15.54 -2.95 10.19
C SER A 88 -16.63 -3.80 9.53
N GLY A 89 -16.78 -5.06 9.98
CA GLY A 89 -17.86 -5.94 9.51
C GLY A 89 -17.45 -6.86 8.36
N GLU A 90 -18.37 -7.11 7.43
CA GLU A 90 -18.23 -8.12 6.37
C GLU A 90 -17.51 -7.59 5.12
N HIS A 91 -17.54 -6.27 4.88
CA HIS A 91 -16.85 -5.63 3.76
C HIS A 91 -15.35 -5.48 4.05
N ARG A 92 -14.61 -6.59 3.88
CA ARG A 92 -13.21 -6.71 4.30
C ARG A 92 -12.32 -5.58 3.80
N TYR A 93 -12.43 -5.22 2.52
CA TYR A 93 -11.52 -4.29 1.87
C TYR A 93 -12.06 -2.86 1.76
N GLU A 94 -13.22 -2.56 2.34
CA GLU A 94 -13.79 -1.20 2.33
C GLU A 94 -12.86 -0.19 3.01
N VAL A 95 -12.15 -0.62 4.06
CA VAL A 95 -11.14 0.19 4.72
C VAL A 95 -9.96 0.55 3.82
N ILE A 96 -9.62 -0.31 2.85
CA ILE A 96 -8.58 -0.02 1.86
C ILE A 96 -9.15 0.89 0.79
N ARG A 97 -10.36 0.59 0.30
CA ARG A 97 -11.06 1.38 -0.70
C ARG A 97 -11.15 2.85 -0.30
N SER A 98 -11.53 3.13 0.95
CA SER A 98 -11.66 4.51 1.46
C SER A 98 -10.35 5.30 1.55
N MET A 99 -9.19 4.65 1.45
CA MET A 99 -7.88 5.31 1.43
C MET A 99 -7.49 5.86 0.06
N PHE A 100 -8.14 5.40 -1.02
CA PHE A 100 -7.84 5.83 -2.38
C PHE A 100 -8.93 6.78 -2.90
N LYS A 101 -8.57 7.67 -3.83
CA LYS A 101 -9.47 8.73 -4.31
C LYS A 101 -10.68 8.14 -5.06
N ASN A 102 -11.88 8.61 -4.70
CA ASN A 102 -13.16 8.19 -5.27
C ASN A 102 -13.26 8.28 -6.80
N GLN A 103 -12.51 9.17 -7.45
CA GLN A 103 -12.54 9.32 -8.92
C GLN A 103 -12.18 8.04 -9.69
N PHE A 104 -11.44 7.12 -9.06
CA PHE A 104 -11.08 5.82 -9.65
C PHE A 104 -12.04 4.71 -9.22
N ILE A 105 -12.81 4.97 -8.16
CA ILE A 105 -13.56 3.98 -7.42
C ILE A 105 -15.04 4.20 -7.73
N GLY A 106 -15.52 3.65 -8.85
CA GLY A 106 -16.96 3.63 -9.17
C GLY A 106 -17.78 2.86 -8.13
N ASN A 107 -18.93 2.31 -8.54
CA ASN A 107 -19.81 1.52 -7.66
C ASN A 107 -19.27 0.12 -7.27
N ILE A 108 -17.96 -0.12 -7.39
CA ILE A 108 -17.33 -1.43 -7.17
C ILE A 108 -17.20 -1.70 -5.67
N VAL A 109 -17.90 -2.72 -5.16
CA VAL A 109 -17.73 -3.21 -3.79
C VAL A 109 -16.56 -4.19 -3.71
N TRP A 110 -15.61 -3.97 -2.80
CA TRP A 110 -14.46 -4.86 -2.61
C TRP A 110 -14.73 -5.87 -1.50
N THR A 111 -15.39 -6.98 -1.85
CA THR A 111 -15.63 -8.10 -0.93
C THR A 111 -14.47 -9.09 -0.91
N GLU A 112 -13.84 -9.33 -2.06
CA GLU A 112 -12.76 -10.29 -2.26
C GLU A 112 -11.45 -9.63 -2.68
N SER A 113 -10.32 -10.32 -2.44
CA SER A 113 -9.00 -9.83 -2.86
C SER A 113 -8.88 -9.72 -4.37
N SER A 114 -9.59 -10.56 -5.13
CA SER A 114 -9.66 -10.55 -6.59
C SER A 114 -10.09 -9.18 -7.13
N ALA A 115 -11.11 -8.57 -6.53
CA ALA A 115 -11.62 -7.25 -6.90
C ALA A 115 -10.59 -6.14 -6.64
N VAL A 116 -9.89 -6.20 -5.50
CA VAL A 116 -8.81 -5.26 -5.14
C VAL A 116 -7.66 -5.36 -6.13
N ILE A 117 -7.21 -6.58 -6.42
CA ILE A 117 -6.11 -6.84 -7.36
C ILE A 117 -6.49 -6.34 -8.76
N LYS A 118 -7.72 -6.64 -9.22
CA LYS A 118 -8.21 -6.17 -10.52
C LYS A 118 -8.17 -4.65 -10.60
N PHE A 119 -8.69 -3.95 -9.60
CA PHE A 119 -8.68 -2.49 -9.57
C PHE A 119 -7.27 -1.89 -9.74
N PHE A 120 -6.29 -2.38 -8.99
CA PHE A 120 -4.92 -1.86 -9.10
C PHE A 120 -4.23 -2.23 -10.42
N ARG A 121 -4.58 -3.38 -11.01
CA ARG A 121 -4.12 -3.74 -12.37
C ARG A 121 -4.68 -2.80 -13.42
N ASP A 122 -5.97 -2.45 -13.32
CA ASP A 122 -6.63 -1.52 -14.25
C ASP A 122 -6.07 -0.09 -14.13
N CYS A 123 -5.46 0.26 -12.99
CA CYS A 123 -4.78 1.54 -12.79
C CYS A 123 -3.39 1.61 -13.45
N ILE A 124 -2.88 0.51 -14.01
CA ILE A 124 -1.58 0.49 -14.69
C ILE A 124 -1.74 1.15 -16.06
N ILE A 125 -1.30 2.41 -16.17
CA ILE A 125 -1.20 3.11 -17.46
C ILE A 125 -0.04 2.47 -18.24
N PRO A 126 -0.28 1.90 -19.45
CA PRO A 126 0.81 1.39 -20.27
C PRO A 126 1.77 2.53 -20.60
N PRO A 127 3.09 2.25 -20.71
CA PRO A 127 4.01 3.28 -21.18
C PRO A 127 3.52 3.78 -22.55
N PRO A 128 3.62 5.09 -22.83
CA PRO A 128 3.33 5.58 -24.17
C PRO A 128 4.14 4.75 -25.18
N PRO A 129 3.59 4.48 -26.39
CA PRO A 129 4.36 3.82 -27.44
C PRO A 129 5.67 4.58 -27.61
N LYS A 130 6.78 3.85 -27.73
CA LYS A 130 8.06 4.47 -28.06
C LYS A 130 7.84 5.21 -29.37
N VAL A 131 7.87 6.54 -29.33
CA VAL A 131 8.03 7.32 -30.55
C VAL A 131 9.38 6.87 -31.10
N GLU A 132 9.36 6.16 -32.23
CA GLU A 132 10.57 5.96 -33.02
C GLU A 132 11.03 7.37 -33.39
N LEU A 133 12.07 7.85 -32.70
CA LEU A 133 12.83 8.98 -33.17
C LEU A 133 13.37 8.53 -34.52
N ALA A 134 12.77 9.01 -35.62
CA ALA A 134 13.33 8.87 -36.94
C ALA A 134 14.79 9.33 -36.83
N GLU A 135 15.72 8.50 -37.26
CA GLU A 135 17.14 8.83 -37.30
C GLU A 135 17.30 10.07 -38.18
N SER A 136 17.39 11.24 -37.54
CA SER A 136 17.77 12.47 -38.22
C SER A 136 19.25 12.31 -38.56
N ASN A 137 19.55 12.13 -39.84
CA ASN A 137 20.91 12.16 -40.40
C ASN A 137 21.55 13.56 -40.35
N GLU A 138 21.24 14.36 -39.34
CA GLU A 138 21.89 15.65 -39.13
C GLU A 138 23.10 15.45 -38.21
N SER A 139 24.27 15.62 -38.81
CA SER A 139 25.56 15.65 -38.14
C SER A 139 25.56 16.70 -37.03
N PHE A 140 25.76 16.28 -35.79
CA PHE A 140 25.97 17.20 -34.67
C PHE A 140 27.28 17.99 -34.87
N PRO A 141 27.29 19.33 -34.69
CA PRO A 141 28.52 20.10 -34.64
C PRO A 141 29.33 19.73 -33.39
N SER A 142 30.66 19.81 -33.50
CA SER A 142 31.59 19.39 -32.45
C SER A 142 31.41 20.16 -31.14
N ILE A 143 31.57 19.44 -30.04
CA ILE A 143 31.61 19.97 -28.67
C ILE A 143 32.82 20.89 -28.54
N ALA A 144 32.60 22.20 -28.70
CA ALA A 144 33.55 23.24 -28.28
C ALA A 144 32.87 24.52 -27.76
N ASP A 145 31.59 24.79 -28.07
CA ASP A 145 30.95 26.03 -27.65
C ASP A 145 29.57 25.77 -27.03
N SER A 146 29.51 25.68 -25.68
CA SER A 146 28.38 26.13 -24.82
C SER A 146 28.47 25.53 -23.41
N GLU A 147 29.51 25.89 -22.66
CA GLU A 147 29.38 26.00 -21.21
C GLU A 147 28.48 27.21 -20.89
N GLU A 148 27.17 27.08 -21.08
CA GLU A 148 26.21 27.96 -20.41
C GLU A 148 24.81 27.37 -20.52
N ASN A 149 24.35 26.77 -19.41
CA ASN A 149 22.96 26.64 -18.96
C ASN A 149 22.76 25.34 -18.15
N LEU A 150 23.57 25.17 -17.10
CA LEU A 150 23.19 24.31 -15.97
C LEU A 150 22.29 25.13 -15.03
N LYS A 151 20.99 25.20 -15.31
CA LYS A 151 19.99 25.67 -14.34
C LYS A 151 19.30 24.48 -13.71
N ILE A 152 19.83 24.02 -12.58
CA ILE A 152 19.08 23.18 -11.64
C ILE A 152 18.22 24.11 -10.80
N THR A 153 16.92 24.19 -11.10
CA THR A 153 15.93 24.77 -10.19
C THR A 153 15.16 23.63 -9.54
N HIS A 154 15.60 23.21 -8.35
CA HIS A 154 14.74 22.52 -7.41
C HIS A 154 13.83 23.56 -6.75
N GLU A 155 12.52 23.37 -6.82
CA GLU A 155 11.57 24.05 -5.94
C GLU A 155 10.76 22.97 -5.21
N VAL A 156 11.06 22.79 -3.92
CA VAL A 156 10.25 22.00 -2.99
C VAL A 156 9.26 22.98 -2.35
N VAL A 157 8.02 22.97 -2.83
CA VAL A 157 6.94 23.74 -2.20
C VAL A 157 6.23 22.83 -1.19
N TYR A 158 6.52 23.03 0.09
CA TYR A 158 5.63 22.63 1.17
C TYR A 158 4.46 23.61 1.22
N LYS A 159 3.22 23.11 1.12
CA LYS A 159 2.04 23.81 1.64
C LYS A 159 1.48 22.93 2.75
N GLY A 160 1.46 23.49 3.95
CA GLY A 160 1.20 22.80 5.21
C GLY A 160 -0.27 22.68 5.55
#